data_AF-A0A3M1EYF4-F1
#
_entry.id   AF-A0A3M1EYF4-F1
#
_cell.length_a   1.000
_cell.length_b   1.000
_cell.length_c   1.000
_cell.angle_alpha   90.00
_cell.angle_beta   90.00
_cell.angle_gamma   90.00
#
_symmetry.space_group_name_H-M   'P 1'
#
loop_
_entity.id
_entity.type
_entity.pdbx_description
1 polymer ?
#
loop_
_entity_poly.entity_id
_entity_poly.type
_entity_poly.pdbx_seq_one_letter_code
_entity_poly.pdbx_strand_id
1 'polypeptide(L)'
;MDPQEQLRIFKELEAQGWDVAGIYHSHPASPAYPSATDMRLAFYPDAVYFIISLMQRDRPEIRAFRLDQERMTTTELEVVISD
;
A
#
# COMPACT_ATOMS: atom_id res chain seq x y z
N MET A 1 -11.02 2.70 -6.79
CA MET A 1 -11.86 1.98 -5.82
C MET A 1 -13.26 2.56 -5.86
N ASP A 2 -14.28 1.73 -5.64
CA ASP A 2 -15.65 2.21 -5.48
C ASP A 2 -15.78 2.93 -4.11
N PRO A 3 -16.15 4.22 -4.08
CA PRO A 3 -16.29 4.96 -2.83
C PRO A 3 -17.30 4.36 -1.85
N GLN A 4 -18.38 3.73 -2.36
CA GLN A 4 -19.39 3.13 -1.48
C GLN A 4 -18.84 1.93 -0.73
N GLU A 5 -18.05 1.11 -1.43
CA GLU A 5 -17.39 -0.06 -0.85
C GLU A 5 -16.32 0.36 0.17
N GLN A 6 -15.54 1.38 -0.16
CA GLN A 6 -14.54 1.92 0.76
C GLN A 6 -15.19 2.41 2.06
N LEU A 7 -16.28 3.18 1.98
CA LEU A 7 -17.03 3.64 3.15
C LEU A 7 -17.58 2.47 3.99
N ARG A 8 -18.07 1.41 3.34
CA ARG A 8 -18.57 0.22 4.02
C ARG A 8 -17.46 -0.45 4.84
N ILE A 9 -16.28 -0.68 4.24
CA ILE A 9 -15.15 -1.30 4.93
C ILE A 9 -14.67 -0.43 6.11
N PHE A 10 -14.60 0.89 5.96
CA PHE A 10 -14.18 1.75 7.07
C PHE A 10 -15.13 1.68 8.28
N LYS A 11 -16.45 1.56 8.05
CA LYS A 11 -17.41 1.33 9.14
C LYS A 11 -17.21 -0.02 9.82
N GLU A 12 -16.84 -1.04 9.07
CA GLU A 12 -16.57 -2.37 9.63
C GLU A 12 -15.29 -2.37 10.46
N LEU A 13 -14.22 -1.73 9.99
CA LEU A 13 -12.98 -1.54 10.76
C LEU A 13 -13.27 -0.83 12.08
N GLU A 14 -14.00 0.29 12.04
CA GLU A 14 -14.38 1.05 13.24
C GLU A 14 -15.21 0.20 14.22
N ALA A 15 -16.22 -0.52 13.72
CA ALA A 15 -17.07 -1.37 14.55
C ALA A 15 -16.30 -2.52 15.24
N GLN A 16 -15.19 -2.96 14.64
CA GLN A 16 -14.31 -3.99 15.20
C GLN A 16 -13.14 -3.42 16.02
N GLY A 17 -12.98 -2.08 16.05
CA GLY A 17 -11.81 -1.44 16.64
C GLY A 17 -10.49 -1.79 15.95
N TRP A 18 -10.53 -2.02 14.63
CA TRP A 18 -9.37 -2.36 13.81
C TRP A 18 -8.83 -1.14 13.07
N ASP A 19 -7.52 -1.13 12.88
CA ASP A 19 -6.81 -0.13 12.07
C ASP A 19 -6.44 -0.69 10.69
N VAL A 20 -6.19 0.21 9.73
CA VAL A 20 -5.66 -0.15 8.42
C VAL A 20 -4.19 -0.55 8.56
N ALA A 21 -3.92 -1.86 8.60
CA ALA A 21 -2.54 -2.38 8.69
C ALA A 21 -1.74 -2.17 7.40
N GLY A 22 -2.41 -2.21 6.24
CA GLY A 22 -1.74 -2.06 4.95
C GLY A 22 -2.66 -1.78 3.78
N ILE A 23 -2.07 -1.23 2.74
CA ILE A 23 -2.70 -0.88 1.47
C ILE A 23 -1.84 -1.47 0.36
N TYR A 24 -2.45 -2.04 -0.67
CA TYR A 24 -1.71 -2.58 -1.81
C TYR A 24 -2.28 -2.10 -3.13
N HIS A 25 -1.40 -1.97 -4.12
CA HIS A 25 -1.79 -1.78 -5.51
C HIS A 25 -0.71 -2.31 -6.45
N SER A 26 -1.08 -2.48 -7.72
CA SER A 26 -0.16 -2.93 -8.77
C SER A 26 0.27 -1.78 -9.67
N HIS A 27 1.54 -1.78 -10.04
CA HIS A 27 2.10 -1.01 -11.14
C HIS A 27 2.10 -1.85 -12.42
N PRO A 28 1.30 -1.50 -13.44
CA PRO A 28 1.19 -2.33 -14.64
C PRO A 28 2.48 -2.43 -15.45
N ALA A 29 3.32 -1.39 -15.42
CA ALA A 29 4.48 -1.26 -16.30
C ALA A 29 5.68 -0.53 -15.64
N SER A 30 5.69 -0.38 -14.31
CA SER A 30 6.80 0.24 -13.56
C SER A 30 7.26 -0.63 -12.40
N PRO A 31 8.50 -0.45 -11.91
CA PRO A 31 9.05 -1.24 -10.81
C PRO A 31 8.20 -1.15 -9.53
N ALA A 32 8.45 -2.08 -8.62
CA ALA A 32 7.81 -2.16 -7.31
C ALA A 32 8.40 -1.10 -6.37
N TYR A 33 8.20 0.17 -6.70
CA TYR A 33 8.70 1.30 -5.93
C TYR A 33 7.66 2.44 -5.94
N PRO A 34 7.51 3.19 -4.83
CA PRO A 34 6.51 4.27 -4.75
C PRO A 34 6.73 5.33 -5.82
N SER A 35 5.68 5.62 -6.58
CA SER A 35 5.64 6.75 -7.50
C SER A 35 5.35 8.06 -6.74
N ALA A 36 5.55 9.19 -7.42
CA ALA A 36 5.15 10.49 -6.89
C ALA A 36 3.63 10.59 -6.62
N THR A 37 2.82 9.84 -7.36
CA THR A 37 1.36 9.79 -7.13
C THR A 37 1.05 8.98 -5.88
N ASP A 38 1.75 7.88 -5.64
CA ASP A 38 1.57 7.06 -4.44
C ASP A 38 1.89 7.88 -3.19
N MET A 39 3.03 8.59 -3.18
CA MET A 39 3.41 9.47 -2.07
C MET A 39 2.37 10.55 -1.77
N ARG A 40 1.79 11.16 -2.82
CA ARG A 40 0.79 12.23 -2.67
C ARG A 40 -0.58 11.72 -2.19
N LEU A 41 -0.87 10.44 -2.37
CA LEU A 41 -2.12 9.79 -1.98
C LEU A 41 -1.94 8.91 -0.73
N ALA A 42 -0.78 8.97 -0.07
CA ALA A 42 -0.46 8.18 1.11
C ALA A 42 -1.07 8.75 2.40
N PHE A 43 -2.40 8.79 2.48
CA PHE A 43 -3.13 9.40 3.60
C PHE A 43 -3.14 8.56 4.90
N TYR A 44 -2.50 7.40 4.90
CA TYR A 44 -2.46 6.47 6.05
C TYR A 44 -0.99 6.26 6.45
N PRO A 45 -0.39 7.16 7.23
CA PRO A 45 1.05 7.16 7.50
C PRO A 45 1.54 5.92 8.29
N ASP A 46 0.63 5.29 9.03
CA ASP A 46 0.92 4.08 9.81
C ASP A 46 0.73 2.78 9.02
N ALA A 47 0.09 2.85 7.84
CA ALA A 47 -0.14 1.68 6.99
C ALA A 47 1.13 1.27 6.24
N VAL A 48 1.29 -0.04 6.03
CA VAL A 48 2.28 -0.58 5.11
C VAL A 48 1.76 -0.52 3.67
N TYR A 49 2.51 0.08 2.77
CA TYR A 49 2.18 0.16 1.34
C TYR A 49 2.91 -0.95 0.57
N PHE A 50 2.15 -1.91 0.07
CA PHE A 50 2.66 -2.96 -0.83
C PHE A 50 2.50 -2.52 -2.28
N ILE A 51 3.62 -2.51 -3.01
CA ILE A 51 3.64 -2.18 -4.43
C ILE A 51 4.02 -3.43 -5.21
N ILE A 52 3.15 -3.80 -6.14
CA ILE A 52 3.29 -5.00 -6.94
C ILE A 52 3.64 -4.60 -8.37
N SER A 53 4.86 -4.87 -8.83
CA SER A 53 5.22 -4.67 -10.23
C SER A 53 4.70 -5.82 -11.08
N LEU A 54 4.00 -5.47 -12.16
CA LEU A 54 3.53 -6.40 -13.18
C LEU A 54 4.31 -6.28 -14.50
N MET A 55 5.48 -5.64 -14.48
CA MET A 55 6.36 -5.55 -15.66
C MET A 55 6.74 -6.93 -16.20
N GLN A 56 6.95 -7.89 -15.30
CA GLN A 56 7.14 -9.31 -15.61
C GLN A 56 5.92 -10.06 -15.05
N ARG A 57 4.87 -10.23 -15.87
CA ARG A 57 3.58 -10.78 -15.40
C ARG A 57 3.69 -12.20 -14.88
N ASP A 58 4.62 -12.98 -15.40
CA ASP A 58 4.95 -14.34 -14.99
C ASP A 58 5.78 -14.39 -13.70
N ARG A 59 6.37 -13.26 -13.29
CA ARG A 59 7.17 -13.14 -12.07
C ARG A 59 6.95 -11.76 -11.43
N PRO A 60 5.76 -11.50 -10.84
CA PRO A 60 5.47 -10.23 -10.20
C PRO A 60 6.42 -9.99 -9.03
N GLU A 61 6.92 -8.77 -8.92
CA GLU A 61 7.77 -8.34 -7.81
C GLU A 61 6.92 -7.60 -6.79
N ILE A 62 7.06 -7.95 -5.52
CA ILE A 62 6.33 -7.31 -4.41
C ILE A 62 7.36 -6.67 -3.48
N ARG A 63 7.17 -5.40 -3.18
CA ARG A 63 7.97 -4.66 -2.19
C ARG A 63 7.05 -3.88 -1.26
N ALA A 64 7.50 -3.68 -0.02
CA ALA A 64 6.73 -3.02 1.02
C ALA A 64 7.42 -1.73 1.49
N PHE A 65 6.64 -0.69 1.75
CA PHE A 65 7.15 0.62 2.13
C PHE A 65 6.31 1.26 3.23
N ARG A 66 6.95 2.05 4.09
CA ARG A 66 6.31 3.11 4.87
C ARG A 66 6.51 4.43 4.13
N LEU A 67 5.43 5.17 3.93
CA LEU A 67 5.44 6.44 3.21
C LEU A 67 5.18 7.58 4.19
N ASP A 68 6.12 8.52 4.28
CA ASP A 68 5.96 9.75 5.06
C ASP A 68 5.67 10.90 4.08
N GLN A 69 4.40 11.29 4.00
CA GLN A 69 3.94 12.33 3.09
C GLN A 69 4.44 13.72 3.49
N GLU A 70 4.62 14.00 4.79
CA GLU A 70 5.07 15.31 5.27
C GLU A 70 6.54 15.53 4.93
N ARG A 71 7.37 14.50 5.13
CA ARG A 71 8.80 14.55 4.86
C ARG A 71 9.16 14.18 3.42
N MET A 72 8.19 13.67 2.66
CA MET A 72 8.38 13.13 1.31
C MET A 72 9.46 12.03 1.29
N THR A 73 9.46 11.16 2.31
CA THR A 73 10.44 10.08 2.46
C THR A 73 9.80 8.70 2.40
N THR A 74 10.53 7.73 1.86
CA THR A 74 10.11 6.33 1.79
C THR A 74 11.07 5.46 2.57
N THR A 75 10.54 4.57 3.41
CA THR A 75 11.32 3.53 4.09
C THR A 75 10.89 2.17 3.57
N GLU A 76 11.80 1.44 2.94
CA GLU A 76 11.54 0.07 2.52
C GLU A 76 11.51 -0.87 3.74
N LEU A 77 10.57 -1.81 3.71
CA LEU A 77 10.39 -2.82 4.74
C LEU A 77 10.72 -4.19 4.14
N GLU A 78 11.39 -5.02 4.93
CA GLU A 78 11.63 -6.42 4.57
C GLU A 78 10.32 -7.22 4.71
N VAL A 79 9.96 -7.96 3.66
CA VAL A 79 8.82 -8.86 3.67
C VAL A 79 9.30 -10.24 4.08
N VAL A 80 8.89 -10.68 5.27
CA VAL A 80 9.19 -12.01 5.81
C VAL A 80 7.91 -12.83 5.81
N ILE A 81 7.96 -14.03 5.23
CA ILE A 81 6.88 -15.01 5.33
C ILE A 81 7.19 -15.90 6.52
N SER A 82 6.31 -15.90 7.51
CA SER A 82 6.38 -16.79 8.67
C SER A 82 5.32 -17.89 8.58
N ASP A 83 5.67 -19.09 9.00
CA ASP A 83 4.79 -20.26 9.11
C ASP A 83 3.83 -20.18 10.30
#